data_AF-A0A1S8DC48-F1
#
_entry.id   AF-A0A1S8DC48-F1
#
_cell.length_a   1.000
_cell.length_b   1.000
_cell.length_c   1.000
_cell.angle_alpha   90.00
_cell.angle_beta   90.00
_cell.angle_gamma   90.00
#
_symmetry.space_group_name_H-M   'P 1'
#
loop_
_entity.id
_entity.type
_entity.pdbx_description
1 polymer ?
#
loop_
_entity_poly.entity_id
_entity_poly.type
_entity_poly.pdbx_seq_one_letter_code
_entity_poly.pdbx_strand_id
1 'polypeptide(L)'
;MPEFAVTSQHLQEALSVVEIEARERVFDPLGTVPDLPFGHLNTAWQDFLVQCEEGAEFRRFAADWDAGWCRERREGYVEMVDGQPGRFFMTLCRTLPEE
;
A
#
# COMPACT_ATOMS: atom_id res chain seq x y z
N MET A 1 -18.16 2.43 12.29
CA MET A 1 -17.67 2.59 10.92
C MET A 1 -17.31 1.21 10.41
N PRO A 2 -17.64 0.85 9.16
CA PRO A 2 -17.19 -0.43 8.61
C PRO A 2 -15.66 -0.49 8.62
N GLU A 3 -15.11 -1.64 9.01
CA GLU A 3 -13.67 -1.89 8.91
C GLU A 3 -13.30 -2.09 7.45
N PHE A 4 -12.23 -1.44 6.99
CA PHE A 4 -11.76 -1.59 5.63
C PHE A 4 -10.92 -2.85 5.50
N ALA A 5 -11.24 -3.67 4.49
CA ALA A 5 -10.44 -4.81 4.08
C ALA A 5 -10.19 -4.75 2.58
N VAL A 6 -9.01 -5.20 2.15
CA VAL A 6 -8.70 -5.37 0.74
C VAL A 6 -9.41 -6.62 0.24
N THR A 7 -10.17 -6.51 -0.85
CA THR A 7 -10.85 -7.63 -1.49
C THR A 7 -10.23 -7.92 -2.84
N SER A 8 -10.51 -9.09 -3.41
CA SER A 8 -9.98 -9.48 -4.71
C SER A 8 -10.33 -8.51 -5.85
N GLN A 9 -11.40 -7.71 -5.70
CA GLN A 9 -11.80 -6.68 -6.67
C GLN A 9 -10.88 -5.46 -6.66
N HIS A 10 -10.14 -5.23 -5.57
CA HIS A 10 -9.21 -4.10 -5.44
C HIS A 10 -7.82 -4.42 -6.00
N LEU A 11 -7.51 -5.70 -6.23
CA LEU A 11 -6.16 -6.16 -6.55
C LEU A 11 -5.75 -5.78 -7.98
N GLN A 12 -4.50 -5.32 -8.12
CA GLN A 12 -3.87 -4.90 -9.37
C GLN A 12 -2.62 -5.75 -9.65
N GLU A 13 -1.52 -5.17 -10.12
CA GLU A 13 -0.27 -5.91 -10.41
C GLU A 13 0.31 -6.64 -9.17
N ALA A 14 0.95 -7.78 -9.42
CA ALA A 14 1.79 -8.47 -8.43
C ALA A 14 3.22 -7.90 -8.47
N LEU A 15 3.83 -7.74 -7.31
CA LEU A 15 5.13 -7.08 -7.16
C LEU A 15 5.95 -7.77 -6.07
N SER A 16 7.25 -7.87 -6.26
CA SER A 16 8.20 -8.19 -5.18
C SER A 16 8.46 -6.96 -4.29
N VAL A 17 8.98 -7.18 -3.08
CA VAL A 17 9.43 -6.11 -2.17
C VAL A 17 10.42 -5.18 -2.86
N VAL A 18 11.36 -5.73 -3.64
CA VAL A 18 12.36 -4.94 -4.38
C VAL A 18 11.71 -4.02 -5.42
N GLU A 19 10.71 -4.52 -6.16
CA GLU A 19 9.98 -3.71 -7.15
C GLU A 19 9.14 -2.62 -6.49
N ILE A 20 8.51 -2.93 -5.35
CA ILE A 20 7.75 -1.98 -4.54
C ILE A 20 8.68 -0.86 -4.06
N GLU A 21 9.80 -1.20 -3.43
CA GLU A 21 10.73 -0.21 -2.90
C GLU A 21 11.36 0.64 -3.99
N ALA A 22 11.69 0.06 -5.16
CA ALA A 22 12.19 0.82 -6.29
C ALA A 22 11.16 1.82 -6.82
N ARG A 23 9.87 1.44 -6.84
CA ARG A 23 8.76 2.29 -7.28
C ARG A 23 8.48 3.45 -6.32
N GLU A 24 8.62 3.19 -5.02
CA GLU A 24 8.26 4.12 -3.94
C GLU A 24 9.45 4.97 -3.48
N ARG A 25 10.59 4.86 -4.16
CA ARG A 25 11.78 5.66 -3.93
C ARG A 25 11.80 6.86 -4.85
N VAL A 26 11.98 8.04 -4.27
CA VAL A 26 12.16 9.29 -5.03
C VAL A 26 13.64 9.49 -5.29
N PHE A 27 14.04 9.54 -6.57
CA PHE A 27 15.39 9.96 -6.93
C PHE A 27 15.48 11.49 -6.90
N ASP A 28 16.17 12.02 -5.89
CA ASP A 28 16.46 13.45 -5.81
C ASP A 28 17.90 13.72 -6.29
N PRO A 29 18.07 14.31 -7.49
CA PRO A 29 19.40 14.60 -8.04
C PRO A 29 20.19 15.63 -7.22
N LEU A 30 19.52 16.37 -6.31
CA LEU A 30 20.15 17.36 -5.45
C LEU A 30 20.53 16.80 -4.07
N GLY A 31 20.12 15.57 -3.73
CA GLY A 31 20.44 14.92 -2.47
C GLY A 31 19.87 15.62 -1.23
N THR A 32 18.76 16.33 -1.39
CA THR A 32 18.08 17.08 -0.32
C THR A 32 17.10 16.22 0.49
N VAL A 33 16.68 15.08 -0.05
CA VAL A 33 15.85 14.09 0.67
C VAL A 33 16.57 12.76 0.88
N PRO A 34 16.25 12.00 1.94
CA PRO A 34 16.80 10.67 2.15
C PRO A 34 16.47 9.74 0.99
N ASP A 35 17.47 8.96 0.55
CA ASP A 35 17.31 7.91 -0.47
C ASP A 35 16.69 6.65 0.15
N LEU A 36 15.43 6.78 0.59
CA LEU A 36 14.66 5.71 1.22
C LEU A 36 13.33 5.52 0.48
N PRO A 37 12.88 4.26 0.27
CA PRO A 37 11.56 4.01 -0.26
C PRO A 37 10.51 4.52 0.73
N PHE A 38 9.42 5.07 0.21
CA PHE A 38 8.30 5.64 0.96
C PHE A 38 8.63 6.89 1.80
N GLY A 39 9.86 7.42 1.74
CA GLY A 39 10.26 8.61 2.49
C GLY A 39 9.96 8.48 3.99
N HIS A 40 9.07 9.34 4.51
CA HIS A 40 8.68 9.34 5.93
C HIS A 40 7.92 8.07 6.38
N LEU A 41 7.35 7.31 5.44
CA LEU A 41 6.65 6.05 5.72
C LEU A 41 7.60 4.84 5.72
N ASN A 42 8.90 5.03 5.47
CA ASN A 42 9.88 3.94 5.39
C ASN A 42 9.89 3.06 6.65
N THR A 43 9.90 3.67 7.84
CA THR A 43 9.88 2.91 9.11
C THR A 43 8.64 2.03 9.22
N ALA A 44 7.46 2.58 8.91
CA ALA A 44 6.21 1.82 8.94
C ALA A 44 6.19 0.69 7.90
N TRP A 45 6.82 0.89 6.74
CA TRP A 45 7.00 -0.14 5.73
C TRP A 45 7.89 -1.29 6.23
N GLN A 46 9.02 -0.98 6.88
CA GLN A 46 9.89 -2.01 7.46
C GLN A 46 9.17 -2.79 8.57
N ASP A 47 8.44 -2.10 9.44
CA ASP A 47 7.63 -2.73 10.50
C ASP A 47 6.52 -3.63 9.92
N PHE A 48 5.93 -3.24 8.80
CA PHE A 48 4.96 -4.04 8.07
C PHE A 48 5.60 -5.32 7.52
N LEU A 49 6.78 -5.23 6.88
CA LEU A 49 7.48 -6.40 6.36
C LEU A 49 7.89 -7.40 7.44
N VAL A 50 8.26 -6.94 8.64
CA VAL A 50 8.56 -7.82 9.79
C VAL A 50 7.36 -8.66 10.22
N GLN A 51 6.13 -8.20 9.93
CA GLN A 51 4.90 -8.93 10.25
C GLN A 51 4.44 -9.87 9.14
N CYS A 52 5.02 -9.75 7.94
CA CYS A 52 4.75 -10.61 6.80
C CYS A 52 5.63 -11.86 6.85
N GLU A 53 5.18 -12.94 6.24
CA GLU A 53 5.99 -14.14 6.09
C GLU A 53 7.16 -13.91 5.12
N GLU A 54 8.28 -14.59 5.38
CA GLU A 54 9.42 -14.56 4.44
C GLU A 54 8.99 -15.12 3.08
N GLY A 55 9.20 -14.34 2.02
CA GLY A 55 8.79 -14.72 0.67
C GLY A 55 7.30 -14.48 0.37
N ALA A 56 6.59 -13.73 1.22
CA ALA A 56 5.21 -13.31 0.95
C ALA A 56 5.08 -12.69 -0.45
N GLU A 57 4.01 -13.09 -1.15
CA GLU A 57 3.61 -12.48 -2.41
C GLU A 57 2.86 -11.18 -2.12
N PHE A 58 3.18 -10.10 -2.83
CA PHE A 58 2.48 -8.83 -2.68
C PHE A 58 1.72 -8.45 -3.95
N ARG A 59 0.59 -7.78 -3.77
CA ARG A 59 -0.12 -7.10 -4.85
C ARG A 59 -0.35 -5.64 -4.51
N ARG A 60 -0.35 -4.80 -5.53
CA ARG A 60 -0.90 -3.45 -5.40
C ARG A 60 -2.42 -3.53 -5.28
N PHE A 61 -3.02 -2.65 -4.51
CA PHE A 61 -4.46 -2.46 -4.49
C PHE A 61 -4.86 -1.01 -4.71
N ALA A 62 -6.05 -0.82 -5.27
CA ALA A 62 -6.77 0.45 -5.26
C ALA A 62 -8.25 0.20 -4.98
N ALA A 63 -8.80 0.91 -4.00
CA ALA A 63 -10.18 0.77 -3.56
C ALA A 63 -10.84 2.13 -3.46
N ASP A 64 -12.03 2.26 -4.05
CA ASP A 64 -12.96 3.32 -3.69
C ASP A 64 -13.77 2.80 -2.49
N TRP A 65 -13.62 3.43 -1.34
CA TRP A 65 -14.24 3.04 -0.08
C TRP A 65 -15.29 4.05 0.33
N ASP A 66 -16.47 3.57 0.69
CA ASP A 66 -17.55 4.38 1.26
C ASP A 66 -17.60 4.16 2.78
N ALA A 67 -17.21 5.16 3.55
CA ALA A 67 -17.25 5.12 5.01
C ALA A 67 -18.60 5.58 5.58
N GLY A 68 -19.62 5.74 4.74
CA GLY A 68 -20.98 6.20 5.04
C GLY A 68 -21.16 7.72 5.00
N TRP A 69 -20.14 8.48 5.39
CA TRP A 69 -20.17 9.95 5.43
C TRP A 69 -19.05 10.59 4.59
N CYS A 70 -18.11 9.79 4.10
CA CYS A 70 -17.10 10.19 3.14
C CYS A 70 -16.82 9.03 2.19
N ARG A 71 -16.58 9.36 0.92
CA ARG A 71 -16.02 8.45 -0.06
C ARG A 71 -14.53 8.73 -0.17
N GLU A 72 -13.72 7.69 -0.19
CA GLU A 72 -12.26 7.80 -0.19
C GLU A 72 -11.66 6.90 -1.26
N ARG A 73 -10.57 7.35 -1.90
CA ARG A 73 -9.66 6.48 -2.63
C ARG A 73 -8.56 6.05 -1.68
N ARG A 74 -8.41 4.73 -1.51
CA ARG A 74 -7.35 4.08 -0.74
C ARG A 74 -6.48 3.24 -1.67
N GLU A 75 -5.17 3.41 -1.59
CA GLU A 75 -4.20 2.64 -2.38
C GLU A 75 -3.03 2.18 -1.52
N GLY A 76 -2.38 1.11 -1.95
CA GLY A 76 -1.21 0.58 -1.27
C GLY A 76 -0.86 -0.83 -1.73
N TYR A 77 -0.25 -1.58 -0.82
CA TYR A 77 0.24 -2.94 -1.05
C TYR A 77 -0.41 -3.90 -0.05
N VAL A 78 -0.69 -5.13 -0.48
CA VAL A 78 -1.30 -6.17 0.36
C VAL A 78 -0.52 -7.46 0.22
N GLU A 79 -0.25 -8.15 1.33
CA GLU A 79 0.30 -9.50 1.30
C GLU A 79 -0.78 -10.49 0.83
N MET A 80 -0.38 -11.52 0.13
CA MET A 80 -1.24 -12.63 -0.28
C MET A 80 -0.95 -13.84 0.59
N VAL A 81 -1.94 -14.30 1.34
CA VAL A 81 -1.86 -15.49 2.20
C VAL A 81 -2.83 -16.52 1.65
N ASP A 82 -2.33 -17.68 1.24
CA ASP A 82 -3.12 -18.75 0.62
C ASP A 82 -4.03 -18.25 -0.54
N GLY A 83 -3.51 -17.30 -1.33
CA GLY A 83 -4.23 -16.69 -2.46
C GLY A 83 -5.29 -15.66 -2.08
N GLN A 84 -5.40 -15.27 -0.81
CA GLN A 84 -6.32 -14.25 -0.31
C GLN A 84 -5.58 -13.01 0.19
N PRO A 85 -6.17 -11.81 0.07
CA PRO A 85 -5.57 -10.60 0.64
C PRO A 85 -5.49 -10.70 2.18
N GLY A 86 -4.30 -10.49 2.73
CA GLY A 86 -4.04 -10.45 4.17
C GLY A 86 -3.84 -9.03 4.70
N ARG A 87 -2.77 -8.81 5.45
CA ARG A 87 -2.38 -7.47 5.91
C ARG A 87 -2.06 -6.56 4.73
N PHE A 88 -2.39 -5.28 4.88
CA PHE A 88 -2.11 -4.28 3.87
C PHE A 88 -1.36 -3.08 4.47
N PHE A 89 -0.58 -2.44 3.61
CA PHE A 89 0.12 -1.20 3.87
C PHE A 89 -0.44 -0.12 2.95
N MET A 90 -1.07 0.91 3.53
CA MET A 90 -1.69 1.98 2.76
C MET A 90 -0.70 3.12 2.51
N THR A 91 -0.55 3.53 1.26
CA THR A 91 0.33 4.64 0.85
C THR A 91 -0.44 5.92 0.54
N LEU A 92 -1.72 5.77 0.17
CA LEU A 92 -2.58 6.89 -0.18
C LEU A 92 -3.98 6.69 0.41
N CYS A 93 -4.47 7.74 1.04
CA CYS A 93 -5.88 7.91 1.38
C CYS A 93 -6.28 9.34 1.00
N ARG A 94 -7.26 9.50 0.11
CA ARG A 94 -7.79 10.82 -0.24
C ARG A 94 -9.29 10.78 -0.35
N THR A 95 -9.95 11.84 0.10
CA THR A 95 -11.40 12.01 -0.10
C THR A 95 -11.71 12.16 -1.59
N LEU A 96 -12.78 11.50 -2.03
CA LEU A 96 -13.36 11.64 -3.36
C LEU A 96 -14.50 12.68 -3.30
N PRO A 97 -14.66 13.51 -4.34
CA PRO A 97 -15.77 14.46 -4.40
C PRO A 97 -17.13 13.74 -4.41
N GLU A 98 -18.15 14.39 -3.85
CA GLU A 98 -19.55 13.98 -4.03
C GLU A 98 -19.94 14.18 -5.51
N GLU A 99 -20.57 13.17 -6.11
CA GLU A 99 -21.01 13.19 -7.52
C GLU A 99 -22.24 14.09 -7.74
#